data_AF-A0A4P5QIU8-F1
#
_entry.id   AF-A0A4P5QIU8-F1
#
_cell.length_a   1.000
_cell.length_b   1.000
_cell.length_c   1.000
_cell.angle_alpha   90.00
_cell.angle_beta   90.00
_cell.angle_gamma   90.00
#
_symmetry.space_group_name_H-M   'P 1'
#
loop_
_entity.id
_entity.type
_entity.pdbx_description
1 polymer ?
#
loop_
_entity_poly.entity_id
_entity_poly.type
_entity_poly.pdbx_seq_one_letter_code
_entity_poly.pdbx_strand_id
1 'polypeptide(L)'
;MAANPPPSTRCGIDTVEIARIEKLLRDTAPEDLRRFFSGQEIADAGEGPGRAASLAARFAAKEACCKLFPRETALGVIEPYDFSVRKDGYGAPSIEPSAAARTAMDRAFIGEIRISITHTDSSASAVAVAETKRIEVPWFGKLFYHLLPIKRGTVMANLRRVFGDVLSEDNLLRLAQAYYAHFARFMGEFFRLPWMSANKKKAMIRIENIEAIERAYAQGKGVLLLTGHFGNWEVATVAGIGQFAQFKGLFHFVRRPLKPAPLNAYVTWRFRRAGFGTIAKRGSLDTILDLLAQQRIVVFIYDQHATAREGVVADFLGQPARTFRSLPIIAMDTGAPVIPATSWREPDGTHVLRFEDPVPVVEHENTSEAIRLTARAFNAALERALLRHPEQWIWMHKRWKV
;
A
#
# COMPACT_ATOMS: atom_id res chain seq x y z
N MET A 1 -30.22 14.27 -19.66
CA MET A 1 -28.87 13.83 -19.22
C MET A 1 -28.19 15.03 -18.59
N ALA A 2 -28.29 15.18 -17.27
CA ALA A 2 -27.50 16.20 -16.58
C ALA A 2 -26.03 15.76 -16.64
N ALA A 3 -25.18 16.58 -17.26
CA ALA A 3 -23.75 16.35 -17.26
C ALA A 3 -23.28 16.26 -15.81
N ASN A 4 -22.61 15.16 -15.46
CA ASN A 4 -22.02 14.99 -14.14
C ASN A 4 -21.10 16.18 -13.85
N PRO A 5 -21.10 16.74 -12.64
CA PRO A 5 -20.09 17.72 -12.27
C PRO A 5 -18.71 17.09 -12.47
N PRO A 6 -17.72 17.83 -13.01
CA PRO A 6 -16.37 17.32 -13.14
C PRO A 6 -15.87 16.87 -11.76
N PRO A 7 -15.03 15.82 -11.69
CA PRO A 7 -14.38 15.46 -10.43
C PRO A 7 -13.77 16.72 -9.84
N SER A 8 -14.06 16.99 -8.55
CA SER A 8 -13.59 18.19 -7.86
C SER A 8 -12.07 18.29 -8.04
N THR A 9 -11.65 19.17 -8.94
CA THR A 9 -10.24 19.33 -9.27
C THR A 9 -9.63 20.10 -8.12
N ARG A 10 -8.83 19.42 -7.30
CA ARG A 10 -8.12 20.07 -6.18
C ARG A 10 -6.97 20.87 -6.77
N CYS A 11 -6.83 22.11 -6.31
CA CYS A 11 -5.77 23.02 -6.72
C CYS A 11 -5.08 23.58 -5.48
N GLY A 12 -3.76 23.64 -5.51
CA GLY A 12 -2.93 24.32 -4.54
C GLY A 12 -2.11 25.40 -5.24
N ILE A 13 -1.89 26.52 -4.57
CA ILE A 13 -1.04 27.60 -5.05
C ILE A 13 -0.16 28.09 -3.91
N ASP A 14 1.10 28.35 -4.21
CA ASP A 14 2.03 28.96 -3.26
C ASP A 14 2.95 29.98 -3.95
N THR A 15 3.48 30.92 -3.16
CA THR A 15 4.42 31.95 -3.59
C THR A 15 5.50 32.14 -2.53
N VAL A 16 6.74 32.08 -2.95
CA VAL A 16 7.94 32.17 -2.12
C VAL A 16 8.77 33.38 -2.55
N GLU A 17 9.19 34.19 -1.59
CA GLU A 17 10.12 35.29 -1.83
C GLU A 17 11.53 34.73 -2.14
N ILE A 18 12.14 35.17 -3.24
CA ILE A 18 13.46 34.69 -3.66
C ILE A 18 14.52 35.06 -2.61
N ALA A 19 14.42 36.26 -2.03
CA ALA A 19 15.30 36.73 -0.97
C ALA A 19 15.32 35.81 0.27
N ARG A 20 14.22 35.08 0.57
CA ARG A 20 14.20 34.10 1.67
C ARG A 20 15.04 32.88 1.34
N ILE A 21 15.00 32.42 0.09
CA ILE A 21 15.83 31.31 -0.37
C ILE A 21 17.29 31.73 -0.46
N GLU A 22 17.59 32.96 -0.91
CA GLU A 22 18.96 33.48 -0.85
C GLU A 22 19.51 33.51 0.58
N LYS A 23 18.69 33.96 1.54
CA LYS A 23 19.06 33.93 2.96
C LYS A 23 19.28 32.49 3.43
N LEU A 24 18.38 31.56 3.10
CA LEU A 24 18.53 30.15 3.42
C LEU A 24 19.85 29.59 2.89
N LEU A 25 20.20 29.88 1.63
CA LEU A 25 21.45 29.43 1.00
C LEU A 25 22.71 30.02 1.65
N ARG A 26 22.65 31.25 2.18
CA ARG A 26 23.77 31.86 2.91
C ARG A 26 23.93 31.32 4.32
N ASP A 27 22.81 31.10 5.01
CA ASP A 27 22.79 30.83 6.44
C ASP A 27 22.79 29.32 6.78
N THR A 28 22.61 28.44 5.78
CA THR A 28 22.49 26.99 5.96
C THR A 28 23.66 26.25 5.32
N ALA A 29 24.25 25.31 6.04
CA ALA A 29 25.30 24.46 5.50
C ALA A 29 24.79 23.64 4.30
N PRO A 30 25.62 23.38 3.27
CA PRO A 30 25.19 22.67 2.06
C PRO A 30 24.53 21.30 2.32
N GLU A 31 25.00 20.58 3.34
CA GLU A 31 24.47 19.31 3.80
C GLU A 31 23.04 19.42 4.37
N ASP A 32 22.72 20.53 5.02
CA ASP A 32 21.42 20.78 5.65
C ASP A 32 20.37 21.26 4.65
N LEU A 33 20.78 21.74 3.47
CA LEU A 33 19.85 22.06 2.37
C LEU A 33 19.06 20.83 1.90
N ARG A 34 19.58 19.63 2.15
CA ARG A 34 18.90 18.36 1.84
C ARG A 34 17.61 18.15 2.63
N ARG A 35 17.37 18.93 3.68
CA ARG A 35 16.10 18.95 4.42
C ARG A 35 14.97 19.59 3.62
N PHE A 36 15.28 20.43 2.63
CA PHE A 36 14.30 21.16 1.83
C PHE A 36 14.28 20.71 0.36
N PHE A 37 15.45 20.34 -0.17
CA PHE A 37 15.63 20.01 -1.59
C PHE A 37 16.32 18.65 -1.74
N SER A 38 15.87 17.86 -2.72
CA SER A 38 16.59 16.65 -3.12
C SER A 38 17.96 17.01 -3.71
N GLY A 39 18.89 16.05 -3.70
CA GLY A 39 20.21 16.25 -4.32
C GLY A 39 20.12 16.62 -5.80
N GLN A 40 19.13 16.08 -6.52
CA GLN A 40 18.89 16.43 -7.92
C GLN A 40 18.43 17.89 -8.07
N GLU A 41 17.52 18.37 -7.23
CA GLU A 41 17.05 19.76 -7.30
C GLU A 41 18.16 20.78 -7.03
N ILE A 42 19.04 20.46 -6.07
CA ILE A 42 20.22 21.27 -5.75
C ILE A 42 21.20 21.31 -6.94
N ALA A 43 21.41 20.18 -7.61
CA ALA A 43 22.26 20.07 -8.79
C ALA A 43 21.64 20.83 -9.98
N ASP A 44 20.37 20.61 -10.29
CA ASP A 44 19.63 21.25 -11.38
C ASP A 44 19.52 22.77 -11.23
N ALA A 45 19.62 23.28 -10.00
CA ALA A 45 19.62 24.72 -9.76
C ALA A 45 20.92 25.40 -10.21
N GLY A 46 22.02 24.66 -10.36
CA GLY A 46 23.34 25.19 -10.73
C GLY A 46 23.88 26.20 -9.71
N GLU A 47 25.06 26.79 -9.97
CA GLU A 47 25.69 27.76 -9.04
C GLU A 47 25.61 29.21 -9.53
N GLY A 48 24.89 29.46 -10.62
CA GLY A 48 24.77 30.78 -11.24
C GLY A 48 23.74 31.72 -10.58
N PRO A 49 23.56 32.93 -11.13
CA PRO A 49 22.68 33.97 -10.58
C PRO A 49 21.21 33.54 -10.42
N GLY A 50 20.74 32.61 -11.25
CA GLY A 50 19.38 32.08 -11.19
C GLY A 50 19.13 31.00 -10.12
N ARG A 51 20.15 30.59 -9.36
CA ARG A 51 20.05 29.47 -8.41
C ARG A 51 18.93 29.67 -7.38
N ALA A 52 18.88 30.85 -6.75
CA ALA A 52 17.88 31.13 -5.72
C ALA A 52 16.46 31.17 -6.28
N ALA A 53 16.24 31.80 -7.44
CA ALA A 53 14.95 31.81 -8.12
C ALA A 53 14.49 30.39 -8.50
N SER A 54 15.41 29.58 -9.01
CA SER A 54 15.18 28.18 -9.39
C SER A 54 14.78 27.31 -8.20
N LEU A 55 15.40 27.50 -7.04
CA LEU A 55 15.05 26.78 -5.80
C LEU A 55 13.77 27.34 -5.15
N ALA A 56 13.51 28.65 -5.22
CA ALA A 56 12.26 29.25 -4.76
C ALA A 56 11.06 28.72 -5.54
N ALA A 57 11.17 28.60 -6.86
CA ALA A 57 10.11 28.02 -7.70
C ALA A 57 9.80 26.56 -7.33
N ARG A 58 10.83 25.78 -7.00
CA ARG A 58 10.65 24.39 -6.53
C ARG A 58 10.01 24.34 -5.16
N PHE A 59 10.47 25.17 -4.23
CA PHE A 59 9.89 25.24 -2.89
C PHE A 59 8.40 25.63 -2.94
N ALA A 60 8.05 26.62 -3.77
CA ALA A 60 6.66 27.01 -4.01
C ALA A 60 5.85 25.83 -4.57
N ALA A 61 6.40 25.05 -5.50
CA ALA A 61 5.69 23.88 -6.05
C ALA A 61 5.43 22.81 -4.98
N LYS A 62 6.39 22.57 -4.09
CA LYS A 62 6.25 21.63 -2.98
C LYS A 62 5.16 22.04 -2.00
N GLU A 63 5.15 23.31 -1.59
CA GLU A 63 4.11 23.88 -0.73
C GLU A 63 2.72 23.83 -1.41
N ALA A 64 2.66 24.13 -2.72
CA ALA A 64 1.45 24.00 -3.51
C ALA A 64 0.93 22.55 -3.52
N CYS A 65 1.81 21.54 -3.57
CA CYS A 65 1.42 20.14 -3.44
C CYS A 65 0.85 19.81 -2.06
N CYS A 66 1.46 20.27 -0.97
CA CYS A 66 0.95 20.06 0.40
C CYS A 66 -0.48 20.60 0.57
N LYS A 67 -0.82 21.73 -0.07
CA LYS A 67 -2.17 22.31 -0.05
C LYS A 67 -3.26 21.43 -0.67
N LEU A 68 -2.91 20.41 -1.45
CA LEU A 68 -3.85 19.40 -1.95
C LEU A 68 -4.31 18.42 -0.84
N PHE A 69 -3.60 18.40 0.29
CA PHE A 69 -3.76 17.49 1.43
C PHE A 69 -3.71 18.24 2.78
N PRO A 70 -4.66 19.15 3.04
CA PRO A 70 -4.60 20.00 4.23
C PRO A 70 -4.62 19.21 5.55
N ARG A 71 -5.34 18.07 5.58
CA ARG A 71 -5.43 17.21 6.77
C ARG A 71 -4.12 16.47 7.02
N GLU A 72 -3.55 15.83 6.00
CA GLU A 72 -2.31 15.07 6.10
C GLU A 72 -1.14 15.98 6.47
N THR A 73 -1.09 17.19 5.89
CA THR A 73 -0.10 18.22 6.22
C THR A 73 -0.24 18.67 7.67
N ALA A 74 -1.45 18.95 8.14
CA ALA A 74 -1.69 19.35 9.53
C ALA A 74 -1.34 18.26 10.56
N LEU A 75 -1.36 16.99 10.14
CA LEU A 75 -0.98 15.85 10.98
C LEU A 75 0.52 15.49 10.86
N GLY A 76 1.30 16.24 10.07
CA GLY A 76 2.72 15.93 9.82
C GLY A 76 2.94 14.60 9.08
N VAL A 77 1.92 14.11 8.36
CA VAL A 77 2.00 12.86 7.59
C VAL A 77 2.77 13.08 6.29
N ILE A 78 2.69 14.28 5.74
CA ILE A 78 3.45 14.73 4.59
C ILE A 78 3.96 16.15 4.82
N GLU A 79 5.11 16.45 4.27
CA GLU A 79 5.76 17.76 4.31
C GLU A 79 6.22 18.17 2.90
N PRO A 80 6.62 19.44 2.67
CA PRO A 80 7.08 19.89 1.37
C PRO A 80 8.20 19.00 0.78
N TYR A 81 9.12 18.50 1.60
CA TYR A 81 10.23 17.66 1.13
C TYR A 81 9.76 16.30 0.57
N ASP A 82 8.55 15.85 0.90
CA ASP A 82 7.96 14.63 0.32
C ASP A 82 7.57 14.79 -1.14
N PHE A 83 7.65 16.00 -1.69
CA PHE A 83 7.48 16.29 -3.10
C PHE A 83 8.81 16.80 -3.64
N SER A 84 9.37 16.12 -4.65
CA SER A 84 10.55 16.60 -5.38
C SER A 84 10.15 17.06 -6.77
N VAL A 85 10.68 18.19 -7.22
CA VAL A 85 10.41 18.74 -8.55
C VAL A 85 11.50 18.27 -9.51
N ARG A 86 11.13 17.47 -10.50
CA ARG A 86 12.00 17.09 -11.61
C ARG A 86 11.70 17.93 -12.84
N LYS A 87 12.68 18.06 -13.72
CA LYS A 87 12.47 18.55 -15.09
C LYS A 87 12.72 17.42 -16.05
N ASP A 88 11.88 17.28 -17.07
CA ASP A 88 12.15 16.37 -18.17
C ASP A 88 13.23 16.94 -19.12
N GLY A 89 13.58 16.17 -20.16
CA GLY A 89 14.59 16.58 -21.15
C GLY A 89 14.23 17.83 -21.96
N TYR A 90 12.97 18.29 -21.91
CA TYR A 90 12.49 19.52 -22.53
C TYR A 90 12.32 20.67 -21.51
N GLY A 91 12.64 20.43 -20.24
CA GLY A 91 12.54 21.40 -19.15
C GLY A 91 11.17 21.48 -18.49
N ALA A 92 10.21 20.63 -18.86
CA ALA A 92 8.86 20.63 -18.28
C ALA A 92 8.91 20.08 -16.84
N PRO A 93 8.32 20.79 -15.86
CA PRO A 93 8.39 20.38 -14.46
C PRO A 93 7.39 19.27 -14.15
N SER A 94 7.80 18.29 -13.33
CA SER A 94 6.96 17.21 -12.82
C SER A 94 7.23 16.95 -11.35
N ILE A 95 6.27 16.33 -10.67
CA ILE A 95 6.37 15.97 -9.25
C ILE A 95 6.75 14.50 -9.10
N GLU A 96 7.83 14.25 -8.38
CA GLU A 96 8.19 12.95 -7.86
C GLU A 96 7.88 12.91 -6.36
N PRO A 97 6.82 12.21 -5.95
CA PRO A 97 6.47 12.07 -4.54
C PRO A 97 7.29 10.96 -3.86
N SER A 98 7.56 11.16 -2.58
CA SER A 98 8.05 10.13 -1.66
C SER A 98 7.01 9.00 -1.48
N ALA A 99 7.39 7.94 -0.77
CA ALA A 99 6.44 6.88 -0.42
C ALA A 99 5.29 7.38 0.48
N ALA A 100 5.55 8.36 1.34
CA ALA A 100 4.55 8.97 2.21
C ALA A 100 3.56 9.82 1.38
N ALA A 101 4.07 10.72 0.54
CA ALA A 101 3.26 11.50 -0.38
C ALA A 101 2.46 10.62 -1.35
N ARG A 102 3.05 9.55 -1.89
CA ARG A 102 2.34 8.58 -2.74
C ARG A 102 1.16 7.93 -2.01
N THR A 103 1.33 7.58 -0.74
CA THR A 103 0.26 7.02 0.09
C THR A 103 -0.88 8.02 0.31
N ALA A 104 -0.54 9.30 0.54
CA ALA A 104 -1.52 10.38 0.67
C ALA A 104 -2.28 10.61 -0.65
N MET A 105 -1.57 10.64 -1.79
CA MET A 105 -2.16 10.71 -3.13
C MET A 105 -3.13 9.55 -3.37
N ASP A 106 -2.71 8.32 -3.08
CA ASP A 106 -3.54 7.13 -3.28
C ASP A 106 -4.82 7.16 -2.43
N ARG A 107 -4.72 7.60 -1.16
CA ARG A 107 -5.88 7.79 -0.28
C ARG A 107 -6.85 8.85 -0.80
N ALA A 108 -6.31 9.94 -1.36
CA ALA A 108 -7.09 11.01 -1.97
C ALA A 108 -7.57 10.69 -3.39
N PHE A 109 -7.32 9.47 -3.89
CA PHE A 109 -7.61 9.09 -5.28
C PHE A 109 -6.95 10.00 -6.32
N ILE A 110 -5.77 10.54 -6.02
CA ILE A 110 -4.96 11.36 -6.94
C ILE A 110 -3.95 10.45 -7.65
N GLY A 111 -3.98 10.43 -8.98
CA GLY A 111 -3.05 9.66 -9.80
C GLY A 111 -1.78 10.45 -10.11
N GLU A 112 -1.97 11.73 -10.44
CA GLU A 112 -0.90 12.64 -10.86
C GLU A 112 -1.14 14.03 -10.28
N ILE A 113 -0.06 14.76 -10.02
CA ILE A 113 -0.11 16.19 -9.69
C ILE A 113 0.64 16.92 -10.81
N ARG A 114 -0.08 17.72 -11.58
CA ARG A 114 0.53 18.60 -12.57
C ARG A 114 0.89 19.92 -11.93
N ILE A 115 2.06 20.44 -12.29
CA ILE A 115 2.54 21.71 -11.76
C ILE A 115 2.84 22.70 -12.89
N SER A 116 2.63 23.97 -12.58
CA SER A 116 3.16 25.09 -13.35
C SER A 116 3.93 25.98 -12.39
N ILE A 117 5.15 26.34 -12.76
CA ILE A 117 6.05 27.16 -11.95
C ILE A 117 6.48 28.39 -12.74
N THR A 118 6.57 29.53 -12.08
CA THR A 118 7.05 30.79 -12.66
C THR A 118 7.80 31.59 -11.61
N HIS A 119 8.61 32.54 -12.04
CA HIS A 119 9.23 33.49 -11.13
C HIS A 119 9.38 34.87 -11.77
N THR A 120 9.50 35.86 -10.90
CA THR A 120 9.90 37.24 -11.19
C THR A 120 11.29 37.46 -10.59
N ASP A 121 11.73 38.71 -10.50
CA ASP A 121 12.97 39.08 -9.82
C ASP A 121 12.85 38.98 -8.29
N SER A 122 11.64 39.10 -7.74
CA SER A 122 11.41 39.14 -6.28
C SER A 122 10.77 37.88 -5.70
N SER A 123 10.00 37.14 -6.49
CA SER A 123 9.20 36.02 -6.01
C SER A 123 9.07 34.91 -7.04
N ALA A 124 8.87 33.69 -6.56
CA ALA A 124 8.53 32.53 -7.37
C ALA A 124 7.18 31.96 -6.93
N SER A 125 6.36 31.57 -7.89
CA SER A 125 5.01 31.04 -7.65
C SER A 125 4.82 29.71 -8.34
N ALA A 126 3.99 28.86 -7.75
CA ALA A 126 3.64 27.58 -8.34
C ALA A 126 2.15 27.27 -8.14
N VAL A 127 1.58 26.61 -9.14
CA VAL A 127 0.23 26.04 -9.10
C VAL A 127 0.35 24.53 -9.24
N ALA A 128 -0.28 23.78 -8.34
CA ALA A 128 -0.38 22.33 -8.36
C ALA A 128 -1.84 21.92 -8.57
N VAL A 129 -2.10 21.08 -9.56
CA VAL A 129 -3.43 20.58 -9.91
C VAL A 129 -3.46 19.07 -9.79
N ALA A 130 -4.38 18.55 -8.98
CA ALA A 130 -4.55 17.12 -8.78
C ALA A 130 -5.40 16.49 -9.89
N GLU A 131 -4.87 15.47 -10.55
CA GLU A 131 -5.61 14.62 -11.48
C GLU A 131 -6.09 13.36 -10.77
N THR A 132 -7.41 13.16 -10.73
CA THR A 132 -8.02 11.99 -10.08
C THR A 132 -7.72 10.71 -10.86
N LYS A 133 -7.41 9.63 -10.14
CA LYS A 133 -7.29 8.28 -10.70
C LYS A 133 -8.59 7.91 -11.42
N ARG A 134 -8.48 7.46 -12.67
CA ARG A 134 -9.62 6.90 -13.39
C ARG A 134 -9.89 5.48 -12.89
N ILE A 135 -11.12 5.23 -12.47
CA ILE A 135 -11.58 3.89 -12.13
C ILE A 135 -12.08 3.24 -13.42
N GLU A 136 -11.28 2.32 -13.97
CA GLU A 136 -11.67 1.52 -15.12
C GLU A 136 -12.64 0.41 -14.71
N VAL A 137 -13.78 0.37 -15.39
CA VAL A 137 -14.80 -0.63 -15.13
C VAL A 137 -15.08 -1.38 -16.42
N PRO A 138 -14.61 -2.62 -16.57
CA PRO A 138 -14.95 -3.43 -17.73
C PRO A 138 -16.44 -3.80 -17.71
N TRP A 139 -17.02 -4.05 -18.89
CA TRP A 139 -18.45 -4.33 -19.05
C TRP A 139 -18.95 -5.46 -18.14
N PHE A 140 -18.16 -6.53 -17.98
CA PHE A 140 -18.53 -7.66 -17.14
C PHE A 140 -18.50 -7.31 -15.65
N GLY A 141 -17.73 -6.30 -15.22
CA GLY A 141 -17.78 -5.79 -13.86
C GLY A 141 -19.13 -5.20 -13.50
N LYS A 142 -19.69 -4.41 -14.43
CA LYS A 142 -21.07 -3.89 -14.31
C LYS A 142 -22.06 -5.06 -14.26
N LEU A 143 -21.91 -6.04 -15.15
CA LEU A 143 -22.77 -7.22 -15.18
C LEU A 143 -22.74 -8.00 -13.86
N PHE A 144 -21.56 -8.36 -13.35
CA PHE A 144 -21.41 -9.13 -12.11
C PHE A 144 -21.86 -8.37 -10.87
N TYR A 145 -21.70 -7.04 -10.84
CA TYR A 145 -22.24 -6.21 -9.76
C TYR A 145 -23.77 -6.34 -9.63
N HIS A 146 -24.47 -6.52 -10.75
CA HIS A 146 -25.93 -6.69 -10.78
C HIS A 146 -26.37 -8.15 -10.63
N LEU A 147 -25.66 -9.11 -11.25
CA LEU A 147 -26.06 -10.53 -11.26
C LEU A 147 -25.58 -11.33 -10.04
N LEU A 148 -24.46 -10.94 -9.42
CA LEU A 148 -23.90 -11.61 -8.23
C LEU A 148 -23.86 -10.63 -7.05
N PRO A 149 -25.00 -10.32 -6.40
CA PRO A 149 -25.09 -9.35 -5.31
C PRO A 149 -24.48 -9.83 -3.98
N ILE A 150 -23.43 -10.66 -4.03
CA ILE A 150 -22.77 -11.26 -2.88
C ILE A 150 -22.25 -10.13 -1.99
N LYS A 151 -22.90 -9.92 -0.84
CA LYS A 151 -22.52 -8.92 0.17
C LYS A 151 -22.35 -7.49 -0.38
N ARG A 152 -23.04 -7.13 -1.46
CA ARG A 152 -22.96 -5.80 -2.10
C ARG A 152 -23.18 -4.65 -1.12
N GLY A 153 -24.14 -4.78 -0.22
CA GLY A 153 -24.39 -3.78 0.83
C GLY A 153 -23.21 -3.61 1.79
N THR A 154 -22.47 -4.68 2.11
CA THR A 154 -21.25 -4.59 2.92
C THR A 154 -20.12 -3.94 2.14
N VAL A 155 -19.94 -4.29 0.86
CA VAL A 155 -18.94 -3.67 -0.01
C VAL A 155 -19.16 -2.16 -0.09
N MET A 156 -20.36 -1.73 -0.47
CA MET A 156 -20.68 -0.29 -0.58
C MET A 156 -20.56 0.44 0.76
N ALA A 157 -21.00 -0.16 1.86
CA ALA A 157 -20.87 0.46 3.19
C ALA A 157 -19.39 0.64 3.59
N ASN A 158 -18.53 -0.32 3.27
CA ASN A 158 -17.11 -0.23 3.54
C ASN A 158 -16.41 0.81 2.64
N LEU A 159 -16.73 0.84 1.35
CA LEU A 159 -16.20 1.84 0.42
C LEU A 159 -16.61 3.26 0.83
N ARG A 160 -17.88 3.49 1.18
CA ARG A 160 -18.35 4.78 1.71
C ARG A 160 -17.63 5.17 2.98
N ARG A 161 -17.44 4.22 3.91
CA ARG A 161 -16.73 4.49 5.17
C ARG A 161 -15.30 4.98 4.94
N VAL A 162 -14.59 4.43 3.96
CA VAL A 162 -13.17 4.73 3.72
C VAL A 162 -12.99 5.91 2.77
N PHE A 163 -13.80 5.97 1.71
CA PHE A 163 -13.61 6.89 0.59
C PHE A 163 -14.76 7.87 0.39
N GLY A 164 -15.79 7.87 1.23
CA GLY A 164 -16.97 8.74 1.08
C GLY A 164 -16.64 10.24 1.17
N ASP A 165 -15.58 10.60 1.88
CA ASP A 165 -15.10 11.99 1.98
C ASP A 165 -14.29 12.44 0.75
N VAL A 166 -13.92 11.49 -0.13
CA VAL A 166 -13.00 11.72 -1.26
C VAL A 166 -13.67 11.45 -2.60
N LEU A 167 -14.56 10.45 -2.66
CA LEU A 167 -15.22 10.00 -3.87
C LEU A 167 -16.71 10.30 -3.83
N SER A 168 -17.25 10.75 -4.97
CA SER A 168 -18.68 10.82 -5.19
C SER A 168 -19.33 9.42 -5.18
N GLU A 169 -20.64 9.36 -4.96
CA GLU A 169 -21.40 8.10 -5.02
C GLU A 169 -21.25 7.35 -6.36
N ASP A 170 -21.14 8.07 -7.49
CA ASP A 170 -20.88 7.45 -8.80
C ASP A 170 -19.50 6.78 -8.84
N ASN A 171 -18.46 7.46 -8.35
CA ASN A 171 -17.12 6.88 -8.30
C ASN A 171 -17.02 5.71 -7.30
N LEU A 172 -17.74 5.77 -6.17
CA LEU A 172 -17.86 4.65 -5.24
C LEU A 172 -18.53 3.44 -5.91
N LEU A 173 -19.60 3.67 -6.69
CA LEU A 173 -20.25 2.63 -7.47
C LEU A 173 -19.30 2.03 -8.52
N ARG A 174 -18.55 2.87 -9.25
CA ARG A 174 -17.54 2.41 -10.21
C ARG A 174 -16.46 1.58 -9.54
N LEU A 175 -15.97 1.99 -8.37
CA LEU A 175 -14.99 1.24 -7.59
C LEU A 175 -15.54 -0.12 -7.17
N ALA A 176 -16.80 -0.18 -6.74
CA ALA A 176 -17.46 -1.44 -6.44
C ALA A 176 -17.57 -2.33 -7.69
N GLN A 177 -17.96 -1.79 -8.84
CA GLN A 177 -18.04 -2.56 -10.09
C GLN A 177 -16.66 -3.08 -10.54
N ALA A 178 -15.60 -2.27 -10.39
CA ALA A 178 -14.22 -2.70 -10.63
C ALA A 178 -13.83 -3.83 -9.67
N TYR A 179 -14.22 -3.75 -8.40
CA TYR A 179 -14.04 -4.84 -7.43
C TYR A 179 -14.74 -6.13 -7.84
N TYR A 180 -15.99 -6.08 -8.33
CA TYR A 180 -16.68 -7.29 -8.80
C TYR A 180 -16.07 -7.85 -10.10
N ALA A 181 -15.54 -6.99 -10.99
CA ALA A 181 -14.73 -7.43 -12.12
C ALA A 181 -13.48 -8.20 -11.65
N HIS A 182 -12.76 -7.63 -10.67
CA HIS A 182 -11.60 -8.30 -10.07
C HIS A 182 -11.99 -9.63 -9.44
N PHE A 183 -13.08 -9.67 -8.66
CA PHE A 183 -13.55 -10.88 -8.01
C PHE A 183 -13.93 -11.98 -9.02
N ALA A 184 -14.61 -11.62 -10.11
CA ALA A 184 -14.94 -12.57 -11.18
C ALA A 184 -13.67 -13.12 -11.87
N ARG A 185 -12.69 -12.26 -12.17
CA ARG A 185 -11.39 -12.68 -12.73
C ARG A 185 -10.65 -13.60 -11.76
N PHE A 186 -10.60 -13.24 -10.48
CA PHE A 186 -10.01 -14.04 -9.42
C PHE A 186 -10.60 -15.45 -9.39
N MET A 187 -11.94 -15.58 -9.45
CA MET A 187 -12.61 -16.88 -9.47
C MET A 187 -12.24 -17.68 -10.73
N GLY A 188 -12.25 -17.06 -11.91
CA GLY A 188 -11.86 -17.73 -13.16
C GLY A 188 -10.42 -18.27 -13.11
N GLU A 189 -9.50 -17.50 -12.56
CA GLU A 189 -8.12 -17.92 -12.39
C GLU A 189 -7.95 -19.02 -11.34
N PHE A 190 -8.68 -18.94 -10.23
CA PHE A 190 -8.66 -19.96 -9.19
C PHE A 190 -8.97 -21.36 -9.77
N PHE A 191 -9.94 -21.42 -10.68
CA PHE A 191 -10.27 -22.63 -11.42
C PHE A 191 -9.24 -22.95 -12.51
N ARG A 192 -8.71 -21.97 -13.25
CA ARG A 192 -7.76 -22.23 -14.34
C ARG A 192 -6.39 -22.72 -13.87
N LEU A 193 -5.89 -22.22 -12.75
CA LEU A 193 -4.51 -22.43 -12.26
C LEU A 193 -4.09 -23.91 -12.16
N PRO A 194 -4.89 -24.84 -11.62
CA PRO A 194 -4.56 -26.26 -11.57
C PRO A 194 -4.17 -26.86 -12.93
N TRP A 195 -4.78 -26.40 -14.02
CA TRP A 195 -4.55 -26.91 -15.38
C TRP A 195 -3.46 -26.18 -16.15
N MET A 196 -2.85 -25.14 -15.58
CA MET A 196 -1.74 -24.42 -16.20
C MET A 196 -0.39 -25.11 -15.96
N SER A 197 0.45 -25.14 -16.99
CA SER A 197 1.85 -25.58 -16.86
C SER A 197 2.66 -24.66 -15.94
N ALA A 198 3.75 -25.18 -15.38
CA ALA A 198 4.65 -24.40 -14.52
C ALA A 198 5.21 -23.17 -15.24
N ASN A 199 5.60 -23.30 -16.51
CA ASN A 199 6.12 -22.17 -17.30
C ASN A 199 5.08 -21.07 -17.50
N LYS A 200 3.81 -21.42 -17.77
CA LYS A 200 2.72 -20.43 -17.89
C LYS A 200 2.45 -19.72 -16.55
N LYS A 201 2.54 -20.43 -15.44
CA LYS A 201 2.43 -19.86 -14.08
C LYS A 201 3.59 -18.91 -13.79
N LYS A 202 4.80 -19.28 -14.19
CA LYS A 202 5.99 -18.42 -14.01
C LYS A 202 5.90 -17.13 -14.84
N ALA A 203 5.46 -17.24 -16.09
CA ALA A 203 5.38 -16.09 -17.01
C ALA A 203 4.29 -15.07 -16.67
N MET A 204 3.28 -15.43 -15.85
CA MET A 204 2.18 -14.53 -15.49
C MET A 204 2.46 -13.69 -14.23
N ILE A 205 3.61 -13.88 -13.58
CA ILE A 205 3.93 -13.20 -12.32
C ILE A 205 5.30 -12.51 -12.38
N ARG A 206 5.33 -11.27 -11.91
CA ARG A 206 6.51 -10.46 -11.68
C ARG A 206 6.73 -10.35 -10.17
N ILE A 207 7.96 -10.56 -9.74
CA ILE A 207 8.32 -10.55 -8.33
C ILE A 207 9.19 -9.32 -8.09
N GLU A 208 8.83 -8.52 -7.09
CA GLU A 208 9.52 -7.29 -6.74
C GLU A 208 10.15 -7.42 -5.34
N ASN A 209 11.40 -6.95 -5.23
CA ASN A 209 12.16 -6.81 -3.98
C ASN A 209 12.26 -8.12 -3.17
N ILE A 210 12.59 -9.23 -3.84
CA ILE A 210 12.83 -10.51 -3.17
C ILE A 210 13.99 -10.43 -2.17
N GLU A 211 14.92 -9.50 -2.41
CA GLU A 211 16.07 -9.25 -1.57
C GLU A 211 15.66 -8.86 -0.14
N ALA A 212 14.46 -8.27 0.06
CA ALA A 212 13.95 -7.97 1.40
C ALA A 212 13.71 -9.22 2.25
N ILE A 213 13.14 -10.28 1.66
CA ILE A 213 12.94 -11.54 2.39
C ILE A 213 14.26 -12.30 2.56
N GLU A 214 15.18 -12.23 1.60
CA GLU A 214 16.52 -12.83 1.72
C GLU A 214 17.33 -12.19 2.86
N ARG A 215 17.34 -10.85 2.93
CA ARG A 215 17.96 -10.12 4.04
C ARG A 215 17.33 -10.47 5.39
N ALA A 216 16.00 -10.58 5.45
CA ALA A 216 15.30 -10.97 6.67
C ALA A 216 15.61 -12.40 7.09
N TYR A 217 15.63 -13.33 6.14
CA TYR A 217 15.94 -14.74 6.37
C TYR A 217 17.36 -14.94 6.90
N ALA A 218 18.33 -14.19 6.38
CA ALA A 218 19.73 -14.24 6.81
C ALA A 218 19.93 -13.85 8.29
N GLN A 219 18.95 -13.22 8.94
CA GLN A 219 19.02 -12.90 10.39
C GLN A 219 18.90 -14.15 11.28
N GLY A 220 18.50 -15.31 10.74
CA GLY A 220 18.49 -16.58 11.47
C GLY A 220 17.37 -16.74 12.50
N LYS A 221 16.37 -15.84 12.51
CA LYS A 221 15.23 -15.84 13.47
C LYS A 221 13.92 -16.41 12.88
N GLY A 222 13.98 -16.97 11.68
CA GLY A 222 12.78 -17.16 10.85
C GLY A 222 12.21 -15.83 10.35
N VAL A 223 11.09 -15.87 9.63
CA VAL A 223 10.46 -14.66 9.06
C VAL A 223 8.95 -14.70 9.29
N LEU A 224 8.40 -13.56 9.68
CA LEU A 224 6.96 -13.34 9.78
C LEU A 224 6.49 -12.58 8.53
N LEU A 225 5.72 -13.22 7.64
CA LEU A 225 5.14 -12.53 6.50
C LEU A 225 3.78 -11.95 6.86
N LEU A 226 3.64 -10.64 6.70
CA LEU A 226 2.42 -9.87 6.91
C LEU A 226 1.71 -9.68 5.57
N THR A 227 0.48 -10.18 5.43
CA THR A 227 -0.29 -10.04 4.19
C THR A 227 -1.80 -9.83 4.44
N GLY A 228 -2.55 -9.65 3.36
CA GLY A 228 -4.01 -9.54 3.34
C GLY A 228 -4.57 -10.21 2.09
N HIS A 229 -5.90 -10.21 1.96
CA HIS A 229 -6.58 -10.76 0.80
C HIS A 229 -6.55 -9.78 -0.38
N PHE A 230 -5.36 -9.60 -0.96
CA PHE A 230 -5.10 -8.71 -2.10
C PHE A 230 -4.93 -9.48 -3.40
N GLY A 231 -5.38 -8.88 -4.51
CA GLY A 231 -5.11 -9.39 -5.85
C GLY A 231 -5.59 -10.82 -6.01
N ASN A 232 -4.73 -11.67 -6.57
CA ASN A 232 -4.92 -13.12 -6.53
C ASN A 232 -3.81 -13.78 -5.71
N TRP A 233 -4.06 -13.93 -4.41
CA TRP A 233 -3.12 -14.57 -3.49
C TRP A 233 -2.79 -16.01 -3.86
N GLU A 234 -3.66 -16.72 -4.60
CA GLU A 234 -3.37 -18.09 -5.05
C GLU A 234 -2.33 -18.12 -6.17
N VAL A 235 -2.38 -17.15 -7.09
CA VAL A 235 -1.31 -16.95 -8.09
C VAL A 235 -0.03 -16.54 -7.36
N ALA A 236 -0.09 -15.54 -6.49
CA ALA A 236 1.09 -15.06 -5.76
C ALA A 236 1.77 -16.18 -4.95
N THR A 237 0.97 -17.02 -4.30
CA THR A 237 1.45 -18.13 -3.48
C THR A 237 2.00 -19.27 -4.34
N VAL A 238 1.18 -19.87 -5.22
CA VAL A 238 1.59 -21.08 -5.95
C VAL A 238 2.56 -20.77 -7.08
N ALA A 239 2.36 -19.66 -7.78
CA ALA A 239 3.17 -19.28 -8.93
C ALA A 239 4.31 -18.32 -8.58
N GLY A 240 4.18 -17.48 -7.55
CA GLY A 240 5.23 -16.54 -7.14
C GLY A 240 6.25 -17.20 -6.21
N ILE A 241 5.81 -17.55 -5.00
CA ILE A 241 6.69 -18.17 -3.99
C ILE A 241 7.32 -19.46 -4.50
N GLY A 242 6.56 -20.27 -5.26
CA GLY A 242 7.03 -21.53 -5.83
C GLY A 242 8.22 -21.42 -6.80
N GLN A 243 8.61 -20.21 -7.23
CA GLN A 243 9.79 -20.01 -8.10
C GLN A 243 11.11 -20.00 -7.34
N PHE A 244 11.09 -19.80 -6.03
CA PHE A 244 12.29 -19.71 -5.22
C PHE A 244 12.61 -21.07 -4.62
N ALA A 245 13.46 -21.82 -5.33
CA ALA A 245 13.88 -23.15 -4.90
C ALA A 245 14.50 -23.12 -3.48
N GLN A 246 15.21 -22.03 -3.13
CA GLN A 246 15.82 -21.85 -1.81
C GLN A 246 14.80 -21.75 -0.67
N PHE A 247 13.57 -21.33 -0.95
CA PHE A 247 12.52 -21.22 0.07
C PHE A 247 11.45 -22.31 -0.02
N LYS A 248 11.65 -23.31 -0.88
CA LYS A 248 10.72 -24.42 -1.04
C LYS A 248 10.59 -25.20 0.28
N GLY A 249 9.36 -25.39 0.74
CA GLY A 249 9.10 -26.10 2.01
C GLY A 249 9.25 -25.24 3.26
N LEU A 250 9.59 -23.95 3.14
CA LEU A 250 9.77 -23.07 4.29
C LEU A 250 8.51 -22.32 4.72
N PHE A 251 7.52 -22.18 3.85
CA PHE A 251 6.35 -21.34 4.09
C PHE A 251 5.23 -22.11 4.78
N HIS A 252 4.73 -21.55 5.89
CA HIS A 252 3.62 -22.07 6.67
C HIS A 252 2.53 -21.01 6.84
N PHE A 253 1.31 -21.30 6.38
CA PHE A 253 0.22 -20.33 6.35
C PHE A 253 -0.72 -20.49 7.54
N VAL A 254 -0.88 -19.44 8.34
CA VAL A 254 -1.88 -19.37 9.41
C VAL A 254 -3.24 -19.15 8.77
N ARG A 255 -4.12 -20.16 8.83
CA ARG A 255 -5.44 -20.09 8.17
C ARG A 255 -6.56 -20.71 9.00
N ARG A 256 -7.77 -20.24 8.70
CA ARG A 256 -9.00 -20.88 9.17
C ARG A 256 -9.40 -21.99 8.18
N PRO A 257 -9.83 -23.17 8.66
CA PRO A 257 -10.43 -24.18 7.79
C PRO A 257 -11.62 -23.59 7.02
N LEU A 258 -11.66 -23.85 5.71
CA LEU A 258 -12.77 -23.45 4.86
C LEU A 258 -13.99 -24.32 5.12
N LYS A 259 -15.19 -23.81 4.78
CA LYS A 259 -16.42 -24.59 4.72
C LYS A 259 -16.96 -24.54 3.29
N PRO A 260 -17.48 -25.66 2.74
CA PRO A 260 -17.63 -26.98 3.37
C PRO A 260 -16.30 -27.77 3.44
N ALA A 261 -16.28 -28.88 4.19
CA ALA A 261 -15.09 -29.69 4.43
C ALA A 261 -14.37 -30.19 3.15
N PRO A 262 -15.08 -30.61 2.07
CA PRO A 262 -14.43 -31.00 0.81
C PRO A 262 -13.62 -29.86 0.17
N LEU A 263 -14.14 -28.63 0.22
CA LEU A 263 -13.41 -27.46 -0.27
C LEU A 263 -12.14 -27.22 0.57
N ASN A 264 -12.22 -27.40 1.89
CA ASN A 264 -11.05 -27.29 2.74
C ASN A 264 -10.00 -28.36 2.44
N ALA A 265 -10.41 -29.61 2.22
CA ALA A 265 -9.52 -30.70 1.85
C ALA A 265 -8.82 -30.41 0.52
N TYR A 266 -9.57 -29.96 -0.49
CA TYR A 266 -9.02 -29.58 -1.79
C TYR A 266 -7.97 -28.45 -1.71
N VAL A 267 -8.28 -27.36 -0.99
CA VAL A 267 -7.34 -26.24 -0.81
C VAL A 267 -6.10 -26.69 -0.03
N THR A 268 -6.27 -27.51 1.01
CA THR A 268 -5.14 -28.03 1.80
C THR A 268 -4.25 -28.95 0.97
N TRP A 269 -4.83 -29.81 0.14
CA TRP A 269 -4.10 -30.64 -0.82
C TRP A 269 -3.29 -29.78 -1.81
N ARG A 270 -3.88 -28.70 -2.35
CA ARG A 270 -3.17 -27.77 -3.24
C ARG A 270 -1.96 -27.13 -2.57
N PHE A 271 -2.11 -26.66 -1.33
CA PHE A 271 -1.02 -26.05 -0.56
C PHE A 271 0.12 -27.05 -0.33
N ARG A 272 -0.20 -28.27 0.13
CA ARG A 272 0.80 -29.32 0.35
C ARG A 272 1.52 -29.71 -0.94
N ARG A 273 0.79 -29.82 -2.05
CA ARG A 273 1.37 -30.12 -3.37
C ARG A 273 2.33 -29.01 -3.84
N ALA A 274 2.08 -27.77 -3.45
CA ALA A 274 2.97 -26.63 -3.72
C ALA A 274 4.14 -26.50 -2.71
N GLY A 275 4.23 -27.39 -1.71
CA GLY A 275 5.28 -27.37 -0.70
C GLY A 275 4.98 -26.43 0.48
N PHE A 276 3.72 -26.08 0.73
CA PHE A 276 3.32 -25.20 1.82
C PHE A 276 2.74 -25.95 3.01
N GLY A 277 3.18 -25.56 4.21
CA GLY A 277 2.55 -25.95 5.47
C GLY A 277 1.31 -25.12 5.76
N THR A 278 0.43 -25.64 6.60
CA THR A 278 -0.76 -24.92 7.08
C THR A 278 -0.83 -25.01 8.60
N ILE A 279 -1.04 -23.88 9.25
CA ILE A 279 -1.17 -23.75 10.70
C ILE A 279 -2.63 -23.37 11.01
N ALA A 280 -3.20 -23.96 12.05
CA ALA A 280 -4.52 -23.57 12.51
C ALA A 280 -4.49 -22.15 13.10
N LYS A 281 -5.59 -21.40 12.94
CA LYS A 281 -5.68 -20.03 13.49
C LYS A 281 -5.68 -19.97 15.03
N ARG A 282 -6.09 -21.04 15.72
CA ARG A 282 -6.26 -21.07 17.19
C ARG A 282 -5.41 -22.17 17.79
N GLY A 283 -4.81 -21.88 18.96
CA GLY A 283 -4.03 -22.87 19.71
C GLY A 283 -2.77 -23.32 18.98
N SER A 284 -2.12 -22.42 18.23
CA SER A 284 -0.93 -22.75 17.43
C SER A 284 0.26 -21.85 17.72
N LEU A 285 0.27 -21.18 18.89
CA LEU A 285 1.39 -20.33 19.28
C LEU A 285 2.68 -21.14 19.36
N ASP A 286 2.69 -22.24 20.13
CA ASP A 286 3.85 -23.12 20.28
C ASP A 286 4.36 -23.61 18.92
N THR A 287 3.45 -24.06 18.06
CA THR A 287 3.77 -24.46 16.69
C THR A 287 4.42 -23.33 15.87
N ILE A 288 3.97 -22.09 16.03
CA ILE A 288 4.55 -20.94 15.32
C ILE A 288 5.96 -20.66 15.85
N LEU A 289 6.15 -20.69 17.17
CA LEU A 289 7.47 -20.49 17.78
C LEU A 289 8.46 -21.58 17.36
N ASP A 290 8.05 -22.85 17.35
CA ASP A 290 8.86 -23.98 16.86
C ASP A 290 9.27 -23.79 15.40
N LEU A 291 8.34 -23.34 14.56
CA LEU A 291 8.61 -23.08 13.15
C LEU A 291 9.60 -21.93 12.97
N LEU A 292 9.48 -20.85 13.74
CA LEU A 292 10.44 -19.74 13.69
C LEU A 292 11.84 -20.18 14.16
N ALA A 293 11.92 -20.99 15.22
CA ALA A 293 13.17 -21.57 15.70
C ALA A 293 13.84 -22.48 14.66
N GLN A 294 13.05 -23.15 13.82
CA GLN A 294 13.51 -23.91 12.65
C GLN A 294 13.78 -23.05 11.41
N GLN A 295 13.86 -21.73 11.57
CA GLN A 295 14.05 -20.74 10.50
C GLN A 295 13.01 -20.91 9.37
N ARG A 296 11.75 -21.17 9.72
CA ARG A 296 10.64 -21.20 8.75
C ARG A 296 10.04 -19.82 8.58
N ILE A 297 9.26 -19.69 7.52
CA ILE A 297 8.55 -18.47 7.15
C ILE A 297 7.08 -18.66 7.50
N VAL A 298 6.54 -17.86 8.42
CA VAL A 298 5.15 -17.97 8.87
C VAL A 298 4.33 -16.84 8.29
N VAL A 299 3.29 -17.18 7.51
CA VAL A 299 2.45 -16.22 6.78
C VAL A 299 1.19 -15.91 7.57
N PHE A 300 1.01 -14.64 7.91
CA PHE A 300 -0.15 -14.09 8.60
C PHE A 300 -1.02 -13.28 7.65
N ILE A 301 -2.26 -13.74 7.46
CA ILE A 301 -3.30 -12.95 6.80
C ILE A 301 -3.96 -12.07 7.86
N TYR A 302 -3.64 -10.78 7.84
CA TYR A 302 -3.79 -9.85 8.97
C TYR A 302 -4.84 -8.73 8.72
N ASP A 303 -5.60 -8.84 7.64
CA ASP A 303 -6.58 -7.84 7.19
C ASP A 303 -8.02 -8.11 7.65
N GLN A 304 -8.24 -9.10 8.52
CA GLN A 304 -9.56 -9.47 9.02
C GLN A 304 -9.85 -8.96 10.43
N HIS A 305 -11.14 -8.88 10.76
CA HIS A 305 -11.61 -8.54 12.10
C HIS A 305 -11.20 -9.58 13.16
N ALA A 306 -10.63 -9.10 14.26
CA ALA A 306 -10.36 -9.87 15.47
C ALA A 306 -11.48 -9.68 16.51
N THR A 307 -11.78 -10.71 17.29
CA THR A 307 -12.72 -10.59 18.42
C THR A 307 -12.11 -9.77 19.57
N ALA A 308 -12.93 -9.27 20.51
CA ALA A 308 -12.46 -8.49 21.67
C ALA A 308 -11.34 -9.19 22.47
N ARG A 309 -11.39 -10.52 22.60
CA ARG A 309 -10.38 -11.31 23.31
C ARG A 309 -9.08 -11.48 22.53
N GLU A 310 -9.16 -11.49 21.20
CA GLU A 310 -8.06 -11.83 20.29
C GLU A 310 -7.35 -10.58 19.72
N GLY A 311 -7.90 -9.38 19.90
CA GLY A 311 -7.43 -8.19 19.21
C GLY A 311 -7.41 -6.92 20.03
N VAL A 312 -6.66 -5.95 19.52
CA VAL A 312 -6.54 -4.56 20.00
C VAL A 312 -7.19 -3.61 19.01
N VAL A 313 -7.66 -2.46 19.47
CA VAL A 313 -8.21 -1.43 18.58
C VAL A 313 -7.05 -0.59 18.04
N ALA A 314 -6.85 -0.63 16.73
CA ALA A 314 -5.85 0.16 16.03
C ALA A 314 -6.46 0.64 14.70
N ASP A 315 -6.06 1.82 14.24
CA ASP A 315 -6.62 2.35 13.01
C ASP A 315 -6.24 1.49 11.80
N PHE A 316 -7.21 1.34 10.91
CA PHE A 316 -7.06 0.74 9.59
C PHE A 316 -7.85 1.57 8.58
N LEU A 317 -7.14 2.17 7.62
CA LEU A 317 -7.68 3.11 6.64
C LEU A 317 -8.34 4.34 7.28
N GLY A 318 -7.70 4.87 8.33
CA GLY A 318 -8.19 6.06 9.05
C GLY A 318 -9.44 5.83 9.91
N GLN A 319 -9.79 4.56 10.16
CA GLN A 319 -10.98 4.17 10.91
C GLN A 319 -10.59 3.15 11.99
N PRO A 320 -11.21 3.20 13.19
CA PRO A 320 -10.87 2.26 14.25
C PRO A 320 -11.25 0.83 13.84
N ALA A 321 -10.31 -0.10 13.98
CA ALA A 321 -10.52 -1.51 13.63
C ALA A 321 -9.90 -2.45 14.66
N ARG A 322 -10.66 -3.47 15.07
CA ARG A 322 -10.11 -4.49 15.98
C ARG A 322 -9.22 -5.46 15.21
N THR A 323 -7.92 -5.45 15.55
CA THR A 323 -6.82 -6.10 14.83
C THR A 323 -6.14 -7.14 15.72
N PHE A 324 -5.71 -8.27 15.15
CA PHE A 324 -5.15 -9.38 15.94
C PHE A 324 -3.88 -8.96 16.68
N ARG A 325 -3.82 -9.14 18.00
CA ARG A 325 -2.60 -8.82 18.77
C ARG A 325 -1.50 -9.89 18.67
N SER A 326 -1.82 -11.06 18.10
CA SER A 326 -0.92 -12.21 18.04
C SER A 326 0.37 -11.92 17.26
N LEU A 327 0.28 -11.26 16.10
CA LEU A 327 1.46 -10.98 15.29
C LEU A 327 2.41 -9.97 15.98
N PRO A 328 1.94 -8.83 16.53
CA PRO A 328 2.77 -7.96 17.36
C PRO A 328 3.45 -8.69 18.52
N ILE A 329 2.71 -9.52 19.26
CA ILE A 329 3.26 -10.27 20.41
C ILE A 329 4.37 -11.21 19.95
N ILE A 330 4.14 -12.00 18.90
CA ILE A 330 5.14 -12.96 18.39
C ILE A 330 6.38 -12.22 17.87
N ALA A 331 6.19 -11.12 17.14
CA ALA A 331 7.30 -10.32 16.62
C ALA A 331 8.17 -9.72 17.74
N MET A 332 7.55 -9.21 18.81
CA MET A 332 8.26 -8.67 19.96
C MET A 332 9.00 -9.75 20.74
N ASP A 333 8.35 -10.88 20.99
CA ASP A 333 8.89 -11.98 21.79
C ASP A 333 10.07 -12.68 21.11
N THR A 334 9.94 -12.94 19.81
CA THR A 334 10.96 -13.67 19.03
C THR A 334 12.01 -12.77 18.39
N GLY A 335 11.71 -11.48 18.23
CA GLY A 335 12.50 -10.56 17.43
C GLY A 335 12.57 -10.94 15.95
N ALA A 336 11.68 -11.82 15.46
CA ALA A 336 11.64 -12.22 14.05
C ALA A 336 11.18 -11.04 13.17
N PRO A 337 11.86 -10.78 12.04
CA PRO A 337 11.51 -9.68 11.15
C PRO A 337 10.12 -9.88 10.54
N VAL A 338 9.32 -8.81 10.53
CA VAL A 338 7.98 -8.79 9.93
C VAL A 338 8.04 -8.13 8.56
N ILE A 339 7.89 -8.93 7.50
CA ILE A 339 7.95 -8.49 6.11
C ILE A 339 6.55 -8.38 5.53
N PRO A 340 6.08 -7.20 5.11
CA PRO A 340 4.85 -7.09 4.33
C PRO A 340 5.05 -7.73 2.95
N ALA A 341 4.13 -8.59 2.54
CA ALA A 341 4.10 -9.13 1.18
C ALA A 341 2.68 -9.04 0.63
N THR A 342 2.53 -8.42 -0.53
CA THR A 342 1.21 -8.21 -1.14
C THR A 342 1.24 -8.48 -2.62
N SER A 343 0.08 -8.83 -3.17
CA SER A 343 -0.07 -9.10 -4.58
C SER A 343 -1.21 -8.34 -5.20
N TRP A 344 -1.03 -7.91 -6.43
CA TRP A 344 -2.05 -7.27 -7.25
C TRP A 344 -1.86 -7.67 -8.70
N ARG A 345 -2.78 -7.23 -9.54
CA ARG A 345 -2.73 -7.39 -10.98
C ARG A 345 -2.60 -6.04 -11.65
N GLU A 346 -1.68 -5.93 -12.59
CA GLU A 346 -1.55 -4.78 -13.47
C GLU A 346 -2.61 -4.77 -14.58
N PRO A 347 -2.85 -3.64 -15.25
CA PRO A 347 -3.80 -3.55 -16.36
C PRO A 347 -3.55 -4.54 -17.51
N ASP A 348 -2.28 -4.87 -17.76
CA ASP A 348 -1.84 -5.86 -18.77
C ASP A 348 -2.15 -7.32 -18.38
N GLY A 349 -2.62 -7.56 -17.15
CA GLY A 349 -2.93 -8.87 -16.60
C GLY A 349 -1.77 -9.54 -15.85
N THR A 350 -0.59 -8.94 -15.84
CA THR A 350 0.56 -9.41 -15.07
C THR A 350 0.25 -9.35 -13.58
N HIS A 351 0.49 -10.44 -12.86
CA HIS A 351 0.43 -10.44 -11.40
C HIS A 351 1.74 -9.92 -10.85
N VAL A 352 1.68 -9.07 -9.83
CA VAL A 352 2.85 -8.64 -9.08
C VAL A 352 2.78 -9.26 -7.70
N LEU A 353 3.89 -9.84 -7.25
CA LEU A 353 4.12 -10.17 -5.84
C LEU A 353 5.29 -9.30 -5.37
N ARG A 354 5.02 -8.40 -4.43
CA ARG A 354 6.03 -7.50 -3.87
C ARG A 354 6.24 -7.78 -2.41
N PHE A 355 7.51 -7.87 -2.02
CA PHE A 355 7.94 -7.81 -0.64
C PHE A 355 8.35 -6.36 -0.31
N GLU A 356 7.92 -5.85 0.82
CA GLU A 356 8.32 -4.53 1.32
C GLU A 356 9.39 -4.69 2.40
N ASP A 357 10.06 -3.61 2.77
CA ASP A 357 11.01 -3.64 3.87
C ASP A 357 10.37 -4.01 5.22
N PRO A 358 11.15 -4.57 6.17
CA PRO A 358 10.65 -4.96 7.47
C PRO A 358 9.93 -3.81 8.19
N VAL A 359 8.79 -4.11 8.78
CA VAL A 359 8.09 -3.15 9.66
C VAL A 359 8.62 -3.34 11.07
N PRO A 360 9.25 -2.31 11.68
CA PRO A 360 9.77 -2.43 13.03
C PRO A 360 8.62 -2.58 14.04
N VAL A 361 8.91 -3.30 15.13
CA VAL A 361 8.06 -3.23 16.32
C VAL A 361 8.22 -1.85 16.97
N VAL A 362 7.17 -1.36 17.61
CA VAL A 362 7.17 -0.08 18.30
C VAL A 362 7.38 -0.33 19.79
N GLU A 363 8.46 0.22 20.32
CA GLU A 363 8.77 0.17 21.75
C GLU A 363 7.92 1.19 22.52
N HIS A 364 7.49 0.79 23.72
CA HIS A 364 6.75 1.65 24.63
C HIS A 364 6.83 1.07 26.05
N GLU A 365 6.87 1.93 27.07
CA GLU A 365 6.98 1.51 28.49
C GLU A 365 5.83 0.57 28.91
N ASN A 366 4.61 0.89 28.45
CA ASN A 366 3.45 0.02 28.60
C ASN A 366 3.37 -1.02 27.46
N THR A 367 3.49 -2.30 27.81
CA THR A 367 3.42 -3.43 26.87
C THR A 367 2.13 -3.46 26.03
N SER A 368 0.98 -3.11 26.62
CA SER A 368 -0.29 -3.10 25.89
C SER A 368 -0.31 -2.02 24.82
N GLU A 369 0.29 -0.86 25.11
CA GLU A 369 0.45 0.22 24.13
C GLU A 369 1.49 -0.11 23.06
N ALA A 370 2.61 -0.73 23.42
CA ALA A 370 3.58 -1.24 22.45
C ALA A 370 2.89 -2.16 21.42
N ILE A 371 2.08 -3.12 21.89
CA ILE A 371 1.32 -4.05 21.06
C ILE A 371 0.34 -3.30 20.14
N ARG A 372 -0.37 -2.30 20.67
CA ARG A 372 -1.34 -1.50 19.91
C ARG A 372 -0.66 -0.66 18.82
N LEU A 373 0.45 0.01 19.15
CA LEU A 373 1.22 0.82 18.20
C LEU A 373 1.87 -0.05 17.12
N THR A 374 2.37 -1.22 17.48
CA THR A 374 2.90 -2.19 16.51
C THR A 374 1.80 -2.74 15.60
N ALA A 375 0.62 -3.05 16.14
CA ALA A 375 -0.53 -3.43 15.32
C ALA A 375 -0.93 -2.31 14.35
N ARG A 376 -0.85 -1.04 14.79
CA ARG A 376 -1.10 0.13 13.93
C ARG A 376 -0.06 0.24 12.82
N ALA A 377 1.22 0.01 13.10
CA ALA A 377 2.30 0.01 12.11
C ALA A 377 2.09 -1.09 11.04
N PHE A 378 1.69 -2.30 11.47
CA PHE A 378 1.34 -3.39 10.54
C PHE A 378 0.10 -3.06 9.70
N ASN A 379 -0.93 -2.48 10.31
CA ASN A 379 -2.08 -1.96 9.56
C ASN A 379 -1.65 -0.91 8.52
N ALA A 380 -0.76 0.02 8.87
CA ALA A 380 -0.27 1.05 7.95
C ALA A 380 0.46 0.44 6.74
N ALA A 381 1.23 -0.64 6.94
CA ALA A 381 1.85 -1.37 5.84
C ALA A 381 0.83 -2.01 4.89
N LEU A 382 -0.23 -2.61 5.44
CA LEU A 382 -1.34 -3.14 4.63
C LEU A 382 -2.13 -2.03 3.91
N GLU A 383 -2.33 -0.87 4.55
CA GLU A 383 -3.00 0.28 3.96
C GLU A 383 -2.29 0.75 2.69
N ARG A 384 -0.96 0.89 2.73
CA ARG A 384 -0.17 1.28 1.55
C ARG A 384 -0.41 0.34 0.37
N ALA A 385 -0.39 -0.96 0.61
CA ALA A 385 -0.64 -1.94 -0.44
C ALA A 385 -2.09 -1.88 -0.98
N LEU A 386 -3.07 -1.72 -0.09
CA LEU A 386 -4.48 -1.61 -0.45
C LEU A 386 -4.74 -0.37 -1.31
N LEU A 387 -4.20 0.77 -0.91
CA LEU A 387 -4.46 2.07 -1.55
C LEU A 387 -3.89 2.17 -2.97
N ARG A 388 -2.89 1.36 -3.33
CA ARG A 388 -2.40 1.23 -4.72
C ARG A 388 -3.50 0.73 -5.66
N HIS A 389 -4.18 -0.34 -5.26
CA HIS A 389 -5.23 -1.03 -6.05
C HIS A 389 -6.44 -1.34 -5.18
N PRO A 390 -7.23 -0.32 -4.79
CA PRO A 390 -8.33 -0.49 -3.84
C PRO A 390 -9.39 -1.46 -4.37
N GLU A 391 -9.60 -1.57 -5.68
CA GLU A 391 -10.51 -2.52 -6.31
C GLU A 391 -10.10 -3.99 -6.13
N GLN A 392 -8.85 -4.27 -5.71
CA GLN A 392 -8.32 -5.64 -5.63
C GLN A 392 -8.27 -6.21 -4.21
N TRP A 393 -8.83 -5.52 -3.22
CA TRP A 393 -8.97 -6.02 -1.86
C TRP A 393 -10.37 -6.61 -1.60
N ILE A 394 -10.49 -7.65 -0.76
CA ILE A 394 -11.78 -8.28 -0.46
C ILE A 394 -12.65 -7.40 0.46
N TRP A 395 -13.39 -6.47 -0.14
CA TRP A 395 -14.32 -5.55 0.54
C TRP A 395 -15.53 -6.22 1.19
N MET A 396 -15.75 -7.51 0.96
CA MET A 396 -16.89 -8.27 1.48
C MET A 396 -16.81 -8.56 2.98
N HIS A 397 -15.67 -8.31 3.63
CA HIS A 397 -15.49 -8.55 5.06
C HIS A 397 -15.97 -7.36 5.91
N LYS A 398 -16.60 -7.66 7.06
CA LYS A 398 -16.97 -6.64 8.06
C LYS A 398 -15.76 -6.30 8.93
N ARG A 399 -14.77 -5.59 8.36
CA ARG A 399 -13.47 -5.28 8.99
C ARG A 399 -13.60 -4.35 10.20
N TRP A 400 -14.37 -3.27 10.08
CA TRP A 400 -14.55 -2.24 11.12
C TRP A 400 -15.67 -2.56 12.11
N LYS A 401 -15.71 -3.80 12.60
CA LYS A 401 -16.47 -4.12 13.80
C LYS A 401 -15.55 -3.83 15.00
N VAL A 402 -15.91 -2.86 15.81
CA VAL A 402 -15.22 -2.54 17.07
C VAL A 402 -16.14 -2.86 18.22
#